data_AF-A0A031IFC8-F1
#
_entry.id   AF-A0A031IFC8-F1
#
_cell.length_a   1.000
_cell.length_b   1.000
_cell.length_c   1.000
_cell.angle_alpha   90.00
_cell.angle_beta   90.00
_cell.angle_gamma   90.00
#
_symmetry.space_group_name_H-M   'P 1'
#
loop_
_entity.id
_entity.type
_entity.pdbx_description
1 polymer ?
#
loop_
_entity_poly.entity_id
_entity_poly.type
_entity_poly.pdbx_seq_one_letter_code
_entity_poly.pdbx_strand_id
1 'polypeptide(L)'
;MKTTFTKLAVAAVIAGSTLFSGTASAATKVETTATNQYMELKAGMTMEQAAKVLYGKSYKTQLIKKNGSTMLKKKATTSSNGEGQKIANYQFFDTKAKVPPVTTDLTFVTKKKDPVYRLTMKIINITADTKLEARESKMQLVKGAKLKEGMTEKQLDAVLTGKGLGDWMTLMTFDFTSIATKKEIKDGIAGPESIKAYVFQTTDPKKRMVVNLDYNSKKKVFEVFDFEKVSANSPLY
;
A
#
# COMPACT_ATOMS: atom_id res chain seq x y z
N MET A 1 27.03 27.38 22.85
CA MET A 1 26.81 26.76 21.52
C MET A 1 25.36 26.31 21.43
N LYS A 2 24.61 26.80 20.43
CA LYS A 2 23.24 26.35 20.12
C LYS A 2 23.35 25.12 19.23
N THR A 3 23.02 23.94 19.75
CA THR A 3 22.90 22.72 18.94
C THR A 3 21.51 22.67 18.33
N THR A 4 21.42 23.09 17.08
CA THR A 4 20.20 22.97 16.27
C THR A 4 19.98 21.49 15.97
N PHE A 5 18.92 20.90 16.53
CA PHE A 5 18.46 19.56 16.15
C PHE A 5 17.94 19.61 14.72
N THR A 6 18.80 19.25 13.77
CA THR A 6 18.42 19.01 12.37
C THR A 6 17.42 17.87 12.33
N LYS A 7 16.17 18.17 11.97
CA LYS A 7 15.12 17.18 11.69
C LYS A 7 15.59 16.33 10.51
N LEU A 8 16.04 15.10 10.78
CA LEU A 8 16.26 14.08 9.75
C LEU A 8 14.89 13.67 9.19
N ALA A 9 14.51 14.24 8.05
CA ALA A 9 13.45 13.71 7.22
C ALA A 9 13.98 12.41 6.59
N VAL A 10 13.54 11.26 7.11
CA VAL A 10 13.78 9.96 6.47
C VAL A 10 12.87 9.88 5.25
N ALA A 11 13.36 10.32 4.10
CA ALA A 11 12.76 10.01 2.82
C ALA A 11 13.10 8.56 2.48
N ALA A 12 12.15 7.63 2.66
CA ALA A 12 12.27 6.30 2.10
C ALA A 12 12.20 6.42 0.58
N VAL A 13 13.34 6.32 -0.09
CA VAL A 13 13.44 6.22 -1.54
C VAL A 13 12.98 4.82 -1.92
N ILE A 14 11.70 4.67 -2.27
CA ILE A 14 11.25 3.51 -3.03
C ILE A 14 11.81 3.72 -4.43
N ALA A 15 12.95 3.07 -4.72
CA ALA A 15 13.56 3.10 -6.04
C ALA A 15 12.53 2.61 -7.06
N GLY A 16 12.13 3.51 -7.97
CA GLY A 16 11.22 3.22 -9.06
C GLY A 16 11.89 2.34 -10.08
N SER A 17 11.74 1.02 -9.97
CA SER A 17 12.03 0.12 -11.07
C SER A 17 10.83 0.11 -12.02
N THR A 18 10.99 0.85 -13.13
CA THR A 18 10.31 0.69 -14.43
C THR A 18 8.80 0.52 -14.38
N LEU A 19 8.07 1.64 -14.30
CA LEU A 19 6.62 1.56 -14.16
C LEU A 19 5.89 1.03 -15.40
N PHE A 20 6.25 1.34 -16.66
CA PHE A 20 5.54 0.77 -17.82
C PHE A 20 6.42 0.78 -19.08
N SER A 21 6.77 -0.38 -19.65
CA SER A 21 7.30 -0.49 -21.01
C SER A 21 6.18 -0.99 -21.94
N GLY A 22 5.38 -0.07 -22.48
CA GLY A 22 4.31 -0.41 -23.43
C GLY A 22 3.35 0.75 -23.68
N THR A 23 2.72 0.75 -24.85
CA THR A 23 1.69 1.72 -25.25
C THR A 23 0.60 1.86 -24.18
N ALA A 24 0.32 3.09 -23.74
CA ALA A 24 -0.50 3.36 -22.57
C ALA A 24 -2.00 3.10 -22.84
N SER A 25 -2.54 2.02 -22.27
CA SER A 25 -3.99 1.76 -22.15
C SER A 25 -4.62 2.67 -21.08
N ALA A 26 -5.93 2.92 -21.15
CA ALA A 26 -6.65 3.67 -20.11
C ALA A 26 -6.47 3.07 -18.70
N ALA A 27 -6.39 1.73 -18.60
CA ALA A 27 -6.08 1.03 -17.36
C ALA A 27 -4.71 1.45 -16.80
N THR A 28 -3.68 1.51 -17.66
CA THR A 28 -2.33 1.95 -17.25
C THR A 28 -2.29 3.42 -16.80
N LYS A 29 -3.16 4.29 -17.33
CA LYS A 29 -3.25 5.69 -16.88
C LYS A 29 -3.90 5.80 -15.49
N VAL A 30 -4.95 5.02 -15.23
CA VAL A 30 -5.60 4.96 -13.92
C VAL A 30 -4.63 4.41 -12.88
N GLU A 31 -3.92 3.32 -13.20
CA GLU A 31 -2.88 2.73 -12.37
C GLU A 31 -1.73 3.68 -12.08
N THR A 32 -1.22 4.36 -13.11
CA THR A 32 -0.15 5.37 -12.94
C THR A 32 -0.61 6.49 -12.02
N THR A 33 -1.83 6.99 -12.21
CA THR A 33 -2.38 8.07 -11.38
C THR A 33 -2.51 7.63 -9.93
N ALA A 34 -3.12 6.48 -9.69
CA ALA A 34 -3.31 5.95 -8.34
C ALA A 34 -1.99 5.61 -7.65
N THR A 35 -1.01 5.07 -8.39
CA THR A 35 0.34 4.80 -7.87
C THR A 35 1.06 6.09 -7.49
N ASN A 36 0.99 7.14 -8.33
CA ASN A 36 1.57 8.43 -8.01
C ASN A 36 0.92 9.04 -6.76
N GLN A 37 -0.41 8.99 -6.67
CA GLN A 37 -1.15 9.43 -5.48
C GLN A 37 -0.73 8.63 -4.24
N TYR A 38 -0.62 7.31 -4.35
CA TYR A 38 -0.14 6.46 -3.28
C TYR A 38 1.25 6.90 -2.79
N MET A 39 2.17 7.19 -3.70
CA MET A 39 3.53 7.64 -3.38
C MET A 39 3.56 9.02 -2.71
N GLU A 40 2.66 9.93 -3.11
CA GLU A 40 2.53 11.26 -2.52
C GLU A 40 1.85 11.25 -1.14
N LEU A 41 0.94 10.30 -0.88
CA LEU A 41 0.29 10.12 0.42
C LEU A 41 1.32 9.69 1.48
N LYS A 42 1.37 10.43 2.59
CA LYS A 42 2.32 10.17 3.70
C LYS A 42 1.58 9.95 5.00
N ALA A 43 2.14 9.07 5.82
CA ALA A 43 1.70 8.89 7.19
C ALA A 43 1.62 10.23 7.94
N GLY A 44 0.61 10.38 8.80
CA GLY A 44 0.37 11.60 9.56
C GLY A 44 -0.30 12.73 8.79
N MET A 45 -0.48 12.62 7.47
CA MET A 45 -1.24 13.61 6.70
C MET A 45 -2.64 13.78 7.27
N THR A 46 -3.08 15.03 7.46
CA THR A 46 -4.46 15.30 7.82
C THR A 46 -5.40 14.96 6.67
N MET A 47 -6.70 14.82 6.95
CA MET A 47 -7.72 14.63 5.92
C MET A 47 -7.63 15.67 4.79
N GLU A 48 -7.32 16.93 5.13
CA GLU A 48 -7.18 17.99 4.12
C GLU A 48 -5.93 17.79 3.25
N GLN A 49 -4.80 17.41 3.84
CA GLN A 49 -3.57 17.15 3.10
C GLN A 49 -3.72 15.95 2.17
N ALA A 50 -4.32 14.85 2.66
CA ALA A 50 -4.62 13.70 1.83
C ALA A 50 -5.62 14.04 0.71
N ALA A 51 -6.65 14.84 0.99
CA ALA A 51 -7.60 15.29 -0.04
C ALA A 51 -6.92 16.14 -1.14
N LYS A 52 -5.90 16.94 -0.82
CA LYS A 52 -5.10 17.67 -1.82
C LYS A 52 -4.40 16.72 -2.80
N VAL A 53 -3.84 15.62 -2.29
CA VAL A 53 -3.20 14.58 -3.13
C VAL A 53 -4.24 13.87 -4.00
N LEU A 54 -5.38 13.49 -3.42
CA LEU A 54 -6.43 12.72 -4.12
C LEU A 54 -7.20 13.52 -5.18
N TYR A 55 -7.47 14.80 -4.91
CA TYR A 55 -8.42 15.60 -5.70
C TYR A 55 -7.81 16.86 -6.33
N GLY A 56 -6.51 17.10 -6.11
CA GLY A 56 -5.80 18.27 -6.62
C GLY A 56 -6.49 19.57 -6.23
N LYS A 57 -6.66 20.48 -7.19
CA LYS A 57 -7.25 21.82 -6.99
C LYS A 57 -8.68 21.77 -6.43
N SER A 58 -9.42 20.69 -6.63
CA SER A 58 -10.81 20.55 -6.20
C SER A 58 -10.98 20.07 -4.76
N TYR A 59 -9.89 19.79 -4.03
CA TYR A 59 -9.96 19.15 -2.71
C TYR A 59 -10.91 19.83 -1.71
N LYS A 60 -10.99 21.17 -1.71
CA LYS A 60 -11.86 21.91 -0.77
C LYS A 60 -13.33 21.52 -0.92
N THR A 61 -13.78 21.25 -2.16
CA THR A 61 -15.17 20.86 -2.42
C THR A 61 -15.45 19.41 -2.02
N GLN A 62 -14.42 18.62 -1.73
CA GLN A 62 -14.50 17.22 -1.32
C GLN A 62 -14.45 17.04 0.21
N LEU A 63 -14.38 18.12 0.97
CA LEU A 63 -14.31 18.11 2.43
C LEU A 63 -15.61 18.58 3.08
N ILE A 64 -15.87 18.06 4.28
CA ILE A 64 -16.98 18.47 5.15
C ILE A 64 -16.51 18.56 6.60
N LYS A 65 -17.13 19.44 7.39
CA LYS A 65 -16.99 19.48 8.84
C LYS A 65 -18.09 18.65 9.47
N LYS A 66 -17.72 17.65 10.28
CA LYS A 66 -18.65 16.80 11.03
C LYS A 66 -18.13 16.63 12.45
N ASN A 67 -18.93 16.99 13.46
CA ASN A 67 -18.60 16.85 14.89
C ASN A 67 -17.21 17.41 15.23
N GLY A 68 -16.93 18.64 14.79
CA GLY A 68 -15.64 19.33 14.98
C GLY A 68 -14.47 18.81 14.15
N SER A 69 -14.65 17.71 13.40
CA SER A 69 -13.59 17.07 12.61
C SER A 69 -13.72 17.41 11.12
N THR A 70 -12.59 17.56 10.43
CA THR A 70 -12.58 17.62 8.95
C THR A 70 -12.60 16.19 8.40
N MET A 71 -13.56 15.89 7.53
CA MET A 71 -13.74 14.58 6.89
C MET A 71 -13.91 14.72 5.37
N LEU A 72 -13.75 13.63 4.62
CA LEU A 72 -14.17 13.58 3.22
C LEU A 72 -15.71 13.61 3.13
N LYS A 73 -16.25 14.23 2.08
CA LYS A 73 -17.67 14.14 1.72
C LYS A 73 -18.07 12.74 1.27
N LYS A 74 -17.16 12.03 0.58
CA LYS A 74 -17.30 10.60 0.30
C LYS A 74 -17.59 9.90 1.63
N LYS A 75 -18.59 9.02 1.68
CA LYS A 75 -18.91 8.23 2.87
C LYS A 75 -17.75 7.27 3.17
N ALA A 76 -17.35 7.19 4.44
CA ALA A 76 -16.41 6.18 4.90
C ALA A 76 -17.03 4.78 4.73
N THR A 77 -16.24 3.82 4.27
CA THR A 77 -16.66 2.42 4.14
C THR A 77 -17.00 1.85 5.50
N THR A 78 -16.14 2.12 6.49
CA THR A 78 -16.38 1.83 7.90
C THR A 78 -15.88 2.98 8.76
N SER A 79 -16.48 3.14 9.92
CA SER A 79 -16.03 4.09 10.93
C SER A 79 -16.32 3.56 12.32
N SER A 80 -15.42 3.77 13.26
CA SER A 80 -15.58 3.34 14.64
C SER A 80 -15.01 4.38 15.59
N ASN A 81 -15.47 4.31 16.85
CA ASN A 81 -14.93 5.09 17.95
C ASN A 81 -14.59 4.11 19.08
N GLY A 82 -13.38 4.15 19.59
CA GLY A 82 -12.90 3.24 20.64
C GLY A 82 -11.75 3.87 21.41
N GLU A 83 -11.71 3.67 22.72
CA GLU A 83 -10.66 4.20 23.61
C GLU A 83 -10.33 5.70 23.47
N GLY A 84 -11.32 6.51 23.05
CA GLY A 84 -11.15 7.94 22.81
C GLY A 84 -10.49 8.29 21.47
N GLN A 85 -10.22 7.31 20.61
CA GLN A 85 -9.83 7.49 19.21
C GLN A 85 -11.03 7.28 18.28
N LYS A 86 -10.97 7.92 17.11
CA LYS A 86 -11.93 7.74 16.03
C LYS A 86 -11.19 7.21 14.80
N ILE A 87 -11.81 6.26 14.10
CA ILE A 87 -11.26 5.61 12.91
C ILE A 87 -12.23 5.84 11.76
N ALA A 88 -11.70 6.19 10.59
CA ALA A 88 -12.45 6.27 9.34
C ALA A 88 -11.67 5.58 8.22
N ASN A 89 -12.29 4.58 7.60
CA ASN A 89 -11.73 3.84 6.47
C ASN A 89 -12.42 4.28 5.18
N TYR A 90 -11.64 4.52 4.13
CA TYR A 90 -12.14 4.95 2.83
C TYR A 90 -11.56 4.06 1.73
N GLN A 91 -12.45 3.48 0.92
CA GLN A 91 -12.07 2.70 -0.25
C GLN A 91 -12.38 3.47 -1.54
N PHE A 92 -11.40 3.56 -2.43
CA PHE A 92 -11.46 4.27 -3.72
C PHE A 92 -11.25 3.27 -4.85
N PHE A 93 -12.21 3.19 -5.77
CA PHE A 93 -12.19 2.32 -6.95
C PHE A 93 -13.23 2.81 -7.95
N ASP A 94 -13.12 2.35 -9.21
CA ASP A 94 -14.17 2.57 -10.21
C ASP A 94 -15.38 1.67 -9.92
N THR A 95 -16.46 2.26 -9.43
CA THR A 95 -17.68 1.54 -9.07
C THR A 95 -18.47 1.03 -10.28
N LYS A 96 -18.11 1.43 -11.50
CA LYS A 96 -18.76 0.98 -12.74
C LYS A 96 -18.08 -0.24 -13.35
N ALA A 97 -16.82 -0.49 -12.99
CA ALA A 97 -16.07 -1.63 -13.47
C ALA A 97 -16.47 -2.88 -12.66
N LYS A 98 -16.66 -4.01 -13.35
CA LYS A 98 -16.86 -5.31 -12.70
C LYS A 98 -15.65 -5.70 -11.84
N VAL A 99 -14.45 -5.55 -12.42
CA VAL A 99 -13.16 -5.69 -11.73
C VAL A 99 -12.44 -4.34 -11.88
N PRO A 100 -12.46 -3.47 -10.86
CA PRO A 100 -11.81 -2.17 -10.92
C PRO A 100 -10.30 -2.35 -11.05
N PRO A 101 -9.61 -1.75 -12.03
CA PRO A 101 -8.18 -1.98 -12.30
C PRO A 101 -7.28 -1.60 -11.13
N VAL A 102 -7.77 -0.72 -10.25
CA VAL A 102 -7.12 -0.32 -9.02
C VAL A 102 -8.14 -0.19 -7.90
N THR A 103 -7.75 -0.64 -6.71
CA THR A 103 -8.40 -0.27 -5.45
C THR A 103 -7.38 0.44 -4.55
N THR A 104 -7.83 1.45 -3.82
CA THR A 104 -7.02 2.15 -2.82
C THR A 104 -7.80 2.24 -1.51
N ASP A 105 -7.21 1.77 -0.42
CA ASP A 105 -7.79 1.84 0.91
C ASP A 105 -6.96 2.76 1.79
N LEU A 106 -7.63 3.74 2.43
CA LEU A 106 -6.99 4.70 3.33
C LEU A 106 -7.67 4.66 4.69
N THR A 107 -6.87 4.51 5.74
CA THR A 107 -7.35 4.59 7.13
C THR A 107 -6.83 5.86 7.78
N PHE A 108 -7.75 6.62 8.35
CA PHE A 108 -7.46 7.78 9.15
C PHE A 108 -7.85 7.54 10.60
N VAL A 109 -6.95 7.89 11.51
CA VAL A 109 -7.15 7.73 12.95
C VAL A 109 -6.88 9.06 13.65
N THR A 110 -7.63 9.33 14.72
CA THR A 110 -7.36 10.48 15.60
C THR A 110 -6.46 10.09 16.77
N LYS A 111 -5.78 11.06 17.36
CA LYS A 111 -5.24 10.87 18.72
C LYS A 111 -6.39 10.75 19.72
N LYS A 112 -6.11 10.21 20.91
CA LYS A 112 -7.06 10.18 22.02
C LYS A 112 -7.55 11.61 22.31
N LYS A 113 -8.85 11.84 22.23
CA LYS A 113 -9.52 13.14 22.49
C LYS A 113 -9.14 14.29 21.52
N ASP A 114 -8.47 14.02 20.40
CA ASP A 114 -8.16 15.00 19.34
C ASP A 114 -9.18 14.87 18.19
N PRO A 115 -9.76 15.96 17.66
CA PRO A 115 -10.64 15.89 16.49
C PRO A 115 -9.92 15.70 15.15
N VAL A 116 -8.58 15.74 15.10
CA VAL A 116 -7.82 15.69 13.85
C VAL A 116 -7.52 14.25 13.42
N TYR A 117 -8.16 13.84 12.32
CA TYR A 117 -7.86 12.61 11.60
C TYR A 117 -6.52 12.69 10.87
N ARG A 118 -5.68 11.66 11.04
CA ARG A 118 -4.37 11.52 10.42
C ARG A 118 -4.27 10.17 9.70
N LEU A 119 -3.70 10.17 8.50
CA LEU A 119 -3.50 8.96 7.71
C LEU A 119 -2.53 8.02 8.45
N THR A 120 -2.96 6.79 8.73
CA THR A 120 -2.12 5.77 9.39
C THR A 120 -1.94 4.51 8.55
N MET A 121 -2.83 4.26 7.59
CA MET A 121 -2.71 3.14 6.67
C MET A 121 -3.05 3.58 5.26
N LYS A 122 -2.27 3.10 4.29
CA LYS A 122 -2.59 3.18 2.87
C LYS A 122 -2.28 1.85 2.18
N ILE A 123 -3.22 1.38 1.38
CA ILE A 123 -3.11 0.17 0.55
C ILE A 123 -3.45 0.56 -0.87
N ILE A 124 -2.68 0.08 -1.85
CA ILE A 124 -3.06 0.08 -3.25
C ILE A 124 -2.96 -1.36 -3.78
N ASN A 125 -4.03 -1.83 -4.41
CA ASN A 125 -4.04 -3.10 -5.13
C ASN A 125 -4.23 -2.82 -6.61
N ILE A 126 -3.47 -3.51 -7.45
CA ILE A 126 -3.60 -3.51 -8.89
C ILE A 126 -4.21 -4.85 -9.28
N THR A 127 -5.36 -4.79 -9.93
CA THR A 127 -6.13 -5.97 -10.31
C THR A 127 -5.98 -6.25 -11.81
N ALA A 128 -6.51 -7.37 -12.25
CA ALA A 128 -6.67 -7.69 -13.66
C ALA A 128 -7.98 -8.46 -13.85
N ASP A 129 -8.62 -8.31 -15.01
CA ASP A 129 -9.80 -9.09 -15.39
C ASP A 129 -9.40 -10.54 -15.73
N THR A 130 -9.07 -11.27 -14.67
CA THR A 130 -8.72 -12.69 -14.66
C THR A 130 -9.51 -13.36 -13.55
N LYS A 131 -9.58 -14.69 -13.54
CA LYS A 131 -10.26 -15.41 -12.43
C LYS A 131 -9.61 -15.19 -11.06
N LEU A 132 -8.36 -14.76 -11.03
CA LEU A 132 -7.63 -14.44 -9.79
C LEU A 132 -7.94 -13.02 -9.31
N GLU A 133 -8.45 -12.15 -10.19
CA GLU A 133 -8.75 -10.73 -9.96
C GLU A 133 -7.55 -9.91 -9.45
N ALA A 134 -6.35 -10.36 -9.78
CA ALA A 134 -5.08 -9.81 -9.33
C ALA A 134 -4.12 -9.60 -10.50
N ARG A 135 -3.28 -8.55 -10.42
CA ARG A 135 -2.15 -8.42 -11.34
C ARG A 135 -1.13 -9.52 -11.07
N GLU A 136 -0.87 -10.31 -12.10
CA GLU A 136 0.19 -11.29 -12.09
C GLU A 136 1.48 -10.72 -12.67
N SER A 137 2.60 -11.05 -12.04
CA SER A 137 3.91 -10.89 -12.66
C SER A 137 4.03 -11.82 -13.85
N LYS A 138 4.67 -11.34 -14.92
CA LYS A 138 5.03 -12.16 -16.09
C LYS A 138 6.12 -13.18 -15.78
N MET A 139 6.73 -13.08 -14.59
CA MET A 139 7.78 -13.98 -14.15
C MET A 139 7.19 -15.26 -13.56
N GLN A 140 7.88 -16.37 -13.80
CA GLN A 140 7.49 -17.70 -13.36
C GLN A 140 8.55 -18.24 -12.40
N LEU A 141 8.15 -18.99 -11.38
CA LEU A 141 9.10 -19.75 -10.56
C LEU A 141 9.81 -20.82 -11.40
N VAL A 142 11.13 -20.84 -11.31
CA VAL A 142 11.95 -21.90 -11.93
C VAL A 142 11.56 -23.25 -11.34
N LYS A 143 11.56 -24.30 -12.16
CA LYS A 143 11.20 -25.67 -11.74
C LYS A 143 12.08 -26.11 -10.56
N GLY A 144 11.43 -26.52 -9.46
CA GLY A 144 12.13 -26.97 -8.24
C GLY A 144 12.61 -25.84 -7.32
N ALA A 145 12.38 -24.58 -7.67
CA ALA A 145 12.67 -23.45 -6.78
C ALA A 145 11.94 -23.60 -5.43
N LYS A 146 12.65 -23.30 -4.35
CA LYS A 146 12.10 -23.25 -3.00
C LYS A 146 12.21 -21.83 -2.48
N LEU A 147 11.08 -21.22 -2.18
CA LEU A 147 11.04 -19.96 -1.45
C LEU A 147 11.33 -20.19 0.03
N LYS A 148 11.87 -19.16 0.67
CA LYS A 148 12.15 -19.15 2.10
C LYS A 148 11.89 -17.75 2.63
N GLU A 149 11.40 -17.67 3.86
CA GLU A 149 11.37 -16.42 4.61
C GLU A 149 12.79 -15.84 4.73
N GLY A 150 12.88 -14.51 4.74
CA GLY A 150 14.13 -13.75 4.75
C GLY A 150 14.82 -13.60 3.40
N MET A 151 14.30 -14.19 2.31
CA MET A 151 14.85 -13.94 0.98
C MET A 151 14.68 -12.46 0.59
N THR A 152 15.77 -11.78 0.26
CA THR A 152 15.73 -10.43 -0.31
C THR A 152 15.07 -10.43 -1.69
N GLU A 153 14.60 -9.27 -2.17
CA GLU A 153 14.12 -9.11 -3.56
C GLU A 153 15.10 -9.65 -4.60
N LYS A 154 16.42 -9.49 -4.39
CA LYS A 154 17.45 -10.03 -5.29
C LYS A 154 17.52 -11.56 -5.27
N GLN A 155 17.35 -12.18 -4.11
CA GLN A 155 17.34 -13.64 -3.98
C GLN A 155 16.05 -14.23 -4.55
N LEU A 156 14.93 -13.53 -4.38
CA LEU A 156 13.66 -13.89 -5.00
C LEU A 156 13.75 -13.80 -6.53
N ASP A 157 14.38 -12.75 -7.07
CA ASP A 157 14.62 -12.60 -8.50
C ASP A 157 15.43 -13.77 -9.08
N ALA A 158 16.45 -14.23 -8.35
CA ALA A 158 17.32 -15.32 -8.79
C ALA A 158 16.61 -16.69 -8.93
N VAL A 159 15.39 -16.85 -8.39
CA VAL A 159 14.60 -18.08 -8.49
C VAL A 159 13.42 -17.96 -9.45
N LEU A 160 13.33 -16.84 -10.17
CA LEU A 160 12.34 -16.58 -11.20
C LEU A 160 12.94 -16.70 -12.60
N THR A 161 12.08 -16.94 -13.58
CA THR A 161 12.42 -16.79 -14.99
C THR A 161 12.59 -15.31 -15.32
N GLY A 162 13.60 -14.93 -16.09
CA GLY A 162 13.79 -13.55 -16.53
C GLY A 162 14.66 -12.74 -15.58
N LYS A 163 14.44 -11.42 -15.55
CA LYS A 163 15.18 -10.47 -14.71
C LYS A 163 14.22 -9.48 -14.07
N GLY A 164 14.37 -9.28 -12.77
CA GLY A 164 13.48 -8.49 -11.94
C GLY A 164 12.21 -9.27 -11.55
N LEU A 165 11.54 -8.80 -10.50
CA LEU A 165 10.31 -9.40 -9.99
C LEU A 165 9.07 -9.12 -10.86
N GLY A 166 9.19 -8.25 -11.88
CA GLY A 166 8.05 -7.81 -12.68
C GLY A 166 7.06 -6.96 -11.88
N ASP A 167 5.79 -7.07 -12.23
CA ASP A 167 4.73 -6.21 -11.68
C ASP A 167 4.24 -6.72 -10.32
N TRP A 168 4.11 -5.80 -9.36
CA TRP A 168 3.52 -6.08 -8.06
C TRP A 168 1.99 -6.01 -8.13
N MET A 169 1.34 -6.75 -7.23
CA MET A 169 -0.11 -6.74 -7.05
C MET A 169 -0.52 -5.74 -5.98
N THR A 170 0.19 -5.70 -4.84
CA THR A 170 -0.19 -4.87 -3.69
C THR A 170 0.99 -4.12 -3.13
N LEU A 171 0.73 -2.90 -2.66
CA LEU A 171 1.63 -2.14 -1.80
C LEU A 171 0.86 -1.59 -0.60
N MET A 172 1.35 -1.90 0.60
CA MET A 172 0.76 -1.47 1.87
C MET A 172 1.80 -0.68 2.68
N THR A 173 1.32 0.35 3.37
CA THR A 173 2.11 1.09 4.36
C THR A 173 1.25 1.34 5.58
N PHE A 174 1.79 1.04 6.75
CA PHE A 174 1.22 1.30 8.06
C PHE A 174 2.19 2.20 8.82
N ASP A 175 1.69 3.22 9.50
CA ASP A 175 2.50 4.06 10.39
C ASP A 175 1.57 4.78 11.35
N PHE A 176 1.61 4.35 12.61
CA PHE A 176 0.78 4.87 13.68
C PHE A 176 1.52 5.91 14.54
N THR A 177 2.78 6.25 14.22
CA THR A 177 3.61 7.16 15.02
C THR A 177 2.95 8.52 15.21
N SER A 178 2.19 8.98 14.21
CA SER A 178 1.48 10.26 14.25
C SER A 178 0.35 10.32 15.26
N ILE A 179 -0.18 9.17 15.70
CA ILE A 179 -1.28 9.07 16.67
C ILE A 179 -0.88 8.38 17.99
N ALA A 180 0.30 7.77 18.03
CA ALA A 180 0.82 7.04 19.17
C ALA A 180 1.50 7.94 20.22
N THR A 181 1.63 7.41 21.42
CA THR A 181 2.41 7.96 22.52
C THR A 181 3.91 7.70 22.31
N LYS A 182 4.76 8.48 22.99
CA LYS A 182 6.22 8.26 22.97
C LYS A 182 6.62 6.85 23.44
N LYS A 183 5.85 6.27 24.38
CA LYS A 183 6.08 4.92 24.89
C LYS A 183 5.79 3.87 23.81
N GLU A 184 4.63 3.93 23.16
CA GLU A 184 4.27 2.99 22.08
C GLU A 184 5.27 3.04 20.91
N ILE A 185 5.78 4.23 20.58
CA ILE A 185 6.84 4.39 19.57
C ILE A 185 8.14 3.73 20.04
N LYS A 186 8.55 3.97 21.29
CA LYS A 186 9.77 3.37 21.87
C LYS A 186 9.69 1.85 21.95
N ASP A 187 8.49 1.32 22.22
CA ASP A 187 8.22 -0.11 22.33
C ASP A 187 8.03 -0.78 20.96
N GLY A 188 8.11 -0.02 19.86
CA GLY A 188 8.03 -0.54 18.48
C GLY A 188 6.62 -0.85 17.98
N ILE A 189 5.58 -0.52 18.75
CA ILE A 189 4.18 -0.89 18.48
C ILE A 189 3.55 -0.04 17.37
N ALA A 190 4.06 1.19 17.18
CA ALA A 190 3.47 2.18 16.30
C ALA A 190 4.35 2.52 15.09
N GLY A 191 5.43 1.76 14.88
CA GLY A 191 6.45 2.05 13.87
C GLY A 191 5.93 1.94 12.43
N PRO A 192 6.66 2.48 11.46
CA PRO A 192 6.34 2.31 10.06
C PRO A 192 6.60 0.87 9.61
N GLU A 193 5.62 0.29 8.93
CA GLU A 193 5.70 -1.00 8.27
C GLU A 193 5.29 -0.84 6.80
N SER A 194 5.92 -1.59 5.91
CA SER A 194 5.53 -1.62 4.51
C SER A 194 5.56 -3.04 3.99
N ILE A 195 4.52 -3.43 3.26
CA ILE A 195 4.38 -4.75 2.67
C ILE A 195 4.18 -4.59 1.17
N LYS A 196 4.84 -5.45 0.39
CA LYS A 196 4.68 -5.55 -1.05
C LYS A 196 4.31 -6.99 -1.40
N ALA A 197 3.31 -7.19 -2.25
CA ALA A 197 2.89 -8.52 -2.67
C ALA A 197 3.04 -8.71 -4.19
N TYR A 198 3.48 -9.90 -4.58
CA TYR A 198 3.58 -10.34 -5.97
C TYR A 198 2.79 -11.64 -6.17
N VAL A 199 2.31 -11.84 -7.39
CA VAL A 199 1.76 -13.11 -7.83
C VAL A 199 2.63 -13.63 -8.97
N PHE A 200 3.32 -14.74 -8.77
CA PHE A 200 4.13 -15.39 -9.79
C PHE A 200 3.42 -16.58 -10.41
N GLN A 201 3.70 -16.80 -11.69
CA GLN A 201 3.32 -18.04 -12.35
C GLN A 201 4.10 -19.22 -11.76
N THR A 202 3.52 -20.42 -11.83
CA THR A 202 4.23 -21.65 -11.47
C THR A 202 4.28 -22.60 -12.66
N THR A 203 5.05 -23.68 -12.58
CA THR A 203 5.05 -24.73 -13.60
C THR A 203 3.71 -25.46 -13.72
N ASP A 204 2.85 -25.40 -12.68
CA ASP A 204 1.47 -25.86 -12.78
C ASP A 204 0.59 -24.67 -13.21
N PRO A 205 -0.02 -24.70 -14.42
CA PRO A 205 -0.83 -23.60 -14.91
C PRO A 205 -2.09 -23.34 -14.07
N LYS A 206 -2.51 -24.30 -13.23
CA LYS A 206 -3.65 -24.15 -12.32
C LYS A 206 -3.28 -23.50 -10.98
N LYS A 207 -1.99 -23.22 -10.75
CA LYS A 207 -1.48 -22.66 -9.51
C LYS A 207 -0.74 -21.35 -9.75
N ARG A 208 -0.81 -20.48 -8.75
CA ARG A 208 0.01 -19.28 -8.62
C ARG A 208 0.74 -19.29 -7.29
N MET A 209 1.87 -18.60 -7.24
CA MET A 209 2.57 -18.34 -5.99
C MET A 209 2.34 -16.88 -5.60
N VAL A 210 1.63 -16.66 -4.49
CA VAL A 210 1.57 -15.35 -3.85
C VAL A 210 2.79 -15.23 -2.95
N VAL A 211 3.51 -14.12 -3.05
CA VAL A 211 4.69 -13.85 -2.22
C VAL A 211 4.55 -12.47 -1.62
N ASN A 212 4.55 -12.42 -0.29
CA ASN A 212 4.48 -11.19 0.48
C ASN A 212 5.88 -10.85 1.02
N LEU A 213 6.28 -9.60 0.84
CA LEU A 213 7.55 -9.07 1.32
C LEU A 213 7.30 -7.95 2.32
N ASP A 214 8.03 -7.95 3.42
CA ASP A 214 8.01 -6.92 4.45
C ASP A 214 9.28 -6.07 4.35
N TYR A 215 9.14 -4.77 4.62
CA TYR A 215 10.28 -3.87 4.59
C TYR A 215 11.06 -3.97 5.90
N ASN A 216 12.26 -4.55 5.84
CA ASN A 216 13.18 -4.55 6.94
C ASN A 216 13.84 -3.18 7.07
N SER A 217 13.34 -2.34 7.98
CA SER A 217 13.83 -0.97 8.19
C SER A 217 15.29 -0.88 8.63
N LYS A 218 15.82 -1.91 9.31
CA LYS A 218 17.22 -1.96 9.75
C LYS A 218 18.15 -2.23 8.57
N LYS A 219 17.80 -3.20 7.73
CA LYS A 219 18.59 -3.60 6.55
C LYS A 219 18.30 -2.72 5.32
N LYS A 220 17.20 -1.96 5.36
CA LYS A 220 16.69 -1.13 4.26
C LYS A 220 16.36 -1.93 2.98
N VAL A 221 15.87 -3.15 3.13
CA VAL A 221 15.49 -4.04 2.02
C VAL A 221 14.15 -4.69 2.29
N PHE A 222 13.43 -5.05 1.23
CA PHE A 222 12.30 -5.95 1.33
C PHE A 222 12.77 -7.40 1.41
N GLU A 223 12.22 -8.16 2.34
CA GLU A 223 12.48 -9.58 2.54
C GLU A 223 11.16 -10.36 2.44
N VAL A 224 11.18 -11.59 1.93
CA VAL A 224 10.01 -12.46 1.93
C VAL A 224 9.65 -12.79 3.37
N PHE A 225 8.40 -12.54 3.79
CA PHE A 225 7.92 -12.95 5.11
C PHE A 225 6.85 -14.04 5.03
N ASP A 226 6.18 -14.17 3.89
CA ASP A 226 5.15 -15.18 3.68
C ASP A 226 5.01 -15.50 2.19
N PHE A 227 4.62 -16.73 1.89
CA PHE A 227 4.32 -17.17 0.53
C PHE A 227 3.40 -18.39 0.53
N GLU A 228 2.47 -18.40 -0.42
CA GLU A 228 1.49 -19.47 -0.53
C GLU A 228 1.16 -19.83 -1.98
N LYS A 229 0.80 -21.11 -2.19
CA LYS A 229 0.30 -21.60 -3.47
C LYS A 229 -1.21 -21.53 -3.51
N VAL A 230 -1.74 -20.67 -4.37
CA VAL A 230 -3.17 -20.47 -4.55
C VAL A 230 -3.66 -21.09 -5.86
N SER A 231 -4.98 -21.26 -5.97
CA SER A 231 -5.64 -21.63 -7.22
C SER A 231 -5.59 -20.46 -8.20
N ALA A 232 -5.22 -20.72 -9.46
CA ALA A 232 -5.31 -19.72 -10.54
C ALA A 232 -6.76 -19.43 -10.98
N ASN A 233 -7.74 -20.15 -10.43
CA ASN A 233 -9.16 -20.07 -10.82
C ASN A 233 -10.06 -19.53 -9.70
N SER A 234 -9.49 -18.91 -8.67
CA SER A 234 -10.24 -18.41 -7.51
C SER A 234 -9.78 -16.99 -7.22
N PRO A 235 -10.69 -16.02 -7.00
CA PRO A 235 -10.30 -14.65 -6.65
C PRO A 235 -9.44 -14.61 -5.39
N LEU A 236 -8.47 -13.69 -5.37
CA LEU A 236 -7.69 -13.38 -4.15
C LEU A 236 -8.41 -12.40 -3.21
N TYR A 237 -9.43 -11.70 -3.70
CA TYR A 237 -10.20 -10.69 -2.98
C TYR A 237 -11.69 -11.02 -2.95
#